data_AF-A0A944X0K0-F1
#
_entry.id   AF-A0A944X0K0-F1
#
_cell.length_a   1.000
_cell.length_b   1.000
_cell.length_c   1.000
_cell.angle_alpha   90.00
_cell.angle_beta   90.00
_cell.angle_gamma   90.00
#
_symmetry.space_group_name_H-M   'P 1'
#
loop_
_entity.id
_entity.type
_entity.pdbx_description
1 polymer ?
#
loop_
_entity_poly.entity_id
_entity_poly.type
_entity_poly.pdbx_seq_one_letter_code
_entity_poly.pdbx_strand_id
1 'polypeptide(L)'
;MNTVAGQLDNAEEPPINRDAIKIIDVAIQALKDGDHGAHWEPDVIEAAQKLYRSERPVFQRKRAELKMVDGGNTQITEWTRAVRGSEESSSETQMDELLELVQERAKFFHDPDGVCYATFEQSGHEETWGLGSKGFGDWLGYLAYKELSFTLSETTIKGALCAMRGIALHDGEEHPDTPLDL
;
A
#
# COMPACT_ATOMS: atom_id res chain seq x y z
N MET A 1 1.78 -17.30 -41.46
CA MET A 1 0.74 -16.46 -40.83
C MET A 1 -0.26 -17.38 -40.18
N ASN A 2 -0.24 -17.49 -38.85
CA ASN A 2 -1.44 -17.77 -38.07
C ASN A 2 -1.18 -17.41 -36.61
N THR A 3 -1.95 -16.41 -36.17
CA THR A 3 -1.96 -15.81 -34.84
C THR A 3 -2.72 -16.74 -33.90
N VAL A 4 -2.08 -17.19 -32.81
CA VAL A 4 -2.77 -17.71 -31.64
C VAL A 4 -2.74 -16.59 -30.61
N ALA A 5 -3.79 -15.77 -30.61
CA ALA A 5 -4.06 -14.84 -29.53
C ALA A 5 -4.42 -15.70 -28.31
N GLY A 6 -3.53 -15.70 -27.32
CA GLY A 6 -3.77 -16.34 -26.03
C GLY A 6 -5.04 -15.77 -25.41
N GLN A 7 -5.94 -16.67 -25.07
CA GLN A 7 -7.08 -16.46 -24.20
C GLN A 7 -6.59 -15.71 -22.95
N LEU A 8 -6.96 -14.44 -22.80
CA LEU A 8 -6.86 -13.78 -21.50
C LEU A 8 -7.93 -14.43 -20.63
N ASP A 9 -7.49 -15.25 -19.68
CA ASP A 9 -8.34 -15.80 -18.64
C ASP A 9 -9.09 -14.64 -17.97
N ASN A 10 -10.41 -14.60 -18.18
CA ASN A 10 -11.31 -13.81 -17.36
C ASN A 10 -11.27 -14.41 -15.96
N ALA A 11 -10.32 -13.98 -15.13
CA ALA A 11 -10.47 -14.12 -13.70
C ALA A 11 -11.72 -13.30 -13.33
N GLU A 12 -12.84 -13.99 -13.07
CA GLU A 12 -14.00 -13.37 -12.45
C GLU A 12 -13.50 -12.66 -11.19
N GLU A 13 -13.55 -11.32 -11.19
CA GLU A 13 -13.23 -10.55 -10.00
C GLU A 13 -14.05 -11.11 -8.84
N PRO A 14 -13.43 -11.44 -7.70
CA PRO A 14 -14.15 -12.03 -6.58
C PRO A 14 -15.33 -11.13 -6.20
N PRO A 15 -16.49 -11.73 -5.86
CA PRO A 15 -17.71 -10.97 -5.62
C PRO A 15 -17.48 -9.95 -4.50
N ILE A 16 -17.52 -8.68 -4.87
CA ILE A 16 -17.37 -7.54 -3.96
C ILE A 16 -18.32 -7.69 -2.78
N ASN A 17 -17.78 -7.53 -1.58
CA ASN A 17 -18.48 -7.68 -0.32
C ASN A 17 -19.33 -6.45 -0.01
N ARG A 18 -20.38 -6.28 -0.82
CA ARG A 18 -21.27 -5.12 -0.81
C ARG A 18 -21.88 -4.83 0.56
N ASP A 19 -22.10 -5.86 1.38
CA ASP A 19 -22.65 -5.70 2.72
C ASP A 19 -21.62 -5.11 3.70
N ALA A 20 -20.36 -5.55 3.64
CA ALA A 20 -19.29 -4.96 4.43
C ALA A 20 -19.05 -3.48 4.05
N ILE A 21 -19.10 -3.17 2.75
CA ILE A 21 -19.01 -1.79 2.26
C ILE A 21 -20.12 -0.92 2.84
N LYS A 22 -21.38 -1.39 2.78
CA LYS A 22 -22.52 -0.63 3.33
C LYS A 22 -22.39 -0.36 4.82
N ILE A 23 -21.92 -1.33 5.61
CA ILE A 23 -21.71 -1.15 7.05
C ILE A 23 -20.72 -0.02 7.31
N ILE A 24 -19.60 -0.01 6.57
CA ILE A 24 -18.58 1.05 6.72
C ILE A 24 -19.09 2.40 6.21
N ASP A 25 -19.88 2.43 5.12
CA ASP A 25 -20.49 3.66 4.61
C ASP A 25 -21.45 4.30 5.61
N VAL A 26 -22.24 3.49 6.33
CA VAL A 26 -23.11 3.96 7.41
C VAL A 26 -22.29 4.57 8.53
N ALA A 27 -21.19 3.93 8.94
CA ALA A 27 -20.29 4.49 9.95
C ALA A 27 -19.63 5.80 9.50
N ILE A 28 -19.18 5.89 8.24
CA ILE A 28 -18.64 7.12 7.66
C ILE A 28 -19.67 8.25 7.73
N GLN A 29 -20.94 7.96 7.43
CA GLN A 29 -22.01 8.95 7.50
C GLN A 29 -22.28 9.38 8.94
N ALA A 30 -22.35 8.44 9.88
CA ALA A 30 -22.51 8.75 11.30
C ALA A 30 -21.36 9.63 11.84
N LEU A 31 -20.12 9.38 11.42
CA LEU A 31 -18.98 10.25 11.74
C LEU A 31 -19.17 11.68 11.23
N LYS A 32 -19.65 11.84 9.98
CA LYS A 32 -19.96 13.18 9.42
C LYS A 32 -21.05 13.89 10.20
N ASP A 33 -21.98 13.13 10.77
CA ASP A 33 -23.10 13.63 11.56
C ASP A 33 -22.72 13.91 13.03
N GLY A 34 -21.44 13.71 13.41
CA GLY A 34 -20.87 14.02 14.72
C GLY A 34 -20.71 12.82 15.66
N ASP A 35 -21.04 11.61 15.22
CA ASP A 35 -20.75 10.38 15.96
C ASP A 35 -19.30 9.94 15.72
N HIS A 36 -18.38 10.52 16.48
CA HIS A 36 -16.97 10.15 16.43
C HIS A 36 -16.69 8.70 16.86
N GLY A 37 -17.68 7.97 17.41
CA GLY A 37 -17.55 6.59 17.87
C GLY A 37 -17.97 5.54 16.84
N ALA A 38 -18.82 5.87 15.87
CA ALA A 38 -19.48 4.86 15.02
C ALA A 38 -18.51 3.93 14.26
N HIS A 39 -17.32 4.39 13.91
CA HIS A 39 -16.32 3.55 13.25
C HIS A 39 -15.76 2.43 14.16
N TRP A 40 -15.82 2.59 15.48
CA TRP A 40 -15.37 1.59 16.45
C TRP A 40 -16.40 0.50 16.76
N GLU A 41 -17.61 0.60 16.21
CA GLU A 41 -18.64 -0.40 16.45
C GLU A 41 -18.18 -1.80 15.99
N PRO A 42 -18.48 -2.87 16.74
CA PRO A 42 -17.94 -4.20 16.47
C PRO A 42 -18.25 -4.73 15.07
N ASP A 43 -19.44 -4.43 14.55
CA ASP A 43 -19.88 -4.79 13.20
C ASP A 43 -19.09 -4.04 12.11
N VAL A 44 -18.72 -2.79 12.37
CA VAL A 44 -17.84 -2.00 11.49
C VAL A 44 -16.42 -2.54 11.48
N ILE A 45 -15.89 -2.91 12.65
CA ILE A 45 -14.57 -3.56 12.76
C ILE A 45 -14.58 -4.91 12.04
N GLU A 46 -15.63 -5.72 12.19
CA GLU A 46 -15.77 -7.01 11.51
C GLU A 46 -15.90 -6.85 9.99
N ALA A 47 -16.70 -5.88 9.53
CA ALA A 47 -16.83 -5.55 8.11
C ALA A 47 -15.49 -5.10 7.52
N ALA A 48 -14.76 -4.24 8.23
CA ALA A 48 -13.44 -3.78 7.82
C ALA A 48 -12.40 -4.91 7.83
N GLN A 49 -12.44 -5.82 8.80
CA GLN A 49 -11.64 -7.04 8.82
C GLN A 49 -11.86 -7.91 7.59
N LYS A 50 -13.14 -8.04 7.19
CA LYS A 50 -13.52 -8.80 6.01
C LYS A 50 -12.92 -8.17 4.76
N LEU A 51 -13.07 -6.86 4.56
CA LEU A 51 -12.46 -6.15 3.43
C LEU A 51 -10.93 -6.18 3.48
N TYR A 52 -10.32 -6.05 4.66
CA TYR A 52 -8.86 -6.10 4.80
C TYR A 52 -8.28 -7.44 4.31
N ARG A 53 -8.99 -8.55 4.57
CA ARG A 53 -8.57 -9.91 4.18
C ARG A 53 -8.89 -10.29 2.74
N SER A 54 -10.01 -9.79 2.18
CA SER A 54 -10.47 -10.23 0.85
C SER A 54 -10.37 -9.18 -0.25
N GLU A 55 -10.40 -7.89 0.08
CA GLU A 55 -10.57 -6.77 -0.86
C GLU A 55 -9.74 -5.53 -0.43
N ARG A 56 -8.41 -5.68 -0.43
CA ARG A 56 -7.46 -4.64 0.00
C ARG A 56 -7.69 -3.28 -0.70
N PRO A 57 -7.93 -3.19 -2.04
CA PRO A 57 -8.17 -1.91 -2.69
C PRO A 57 -9.44 -1.20 -2.19
N VAL A 58 -10.49 -1.96 -1.88
CA VAL A 58 -11.75 -1.41 -1.35
C VAL A 58 -11.54 -0.93 0.09
N PHE A 59 -10.85 -1.73 0.91
CA PHE A 59 -10.48 -1.34 2.26
C PHE A 59 -9.68 -0.02 2.27
N GLN A 60 -8.68 0.12 1.40
CA GLN A 60 -7.85 1.33 1.36
C GLN A 60 -8.65 2.58 0.94
N ARG A 61 -9.57 2.44 -0.01
CA ARG A 61 -10.49 3.54 -0.37
C ARG A 61 -11.36 3.95 0.82
N LYS A 62 -11.95 2.99 1.54
CA LYS A 62 -12.79 3.28 2.71
C LYS A 62 -11.99 3.87 3.88
N ARG A 63 -10.78 3.38 4.12
CA ARG A 63 -9.85 3.95 5.10
C ARG A 63 -9.48 5.39 4.74
N ALA A 64 -9.23 5.68 3.46
CA ALA A 64 -8.97 7.04 3.00
C ALA A 64 -10.19 7.95 3.20
N GLU A 65 -11.39 7.47 2.89
CA GLU A 65 -12.64 8.20 3.15
C GLU A 65 -12.78 8.53 4.65
N LEU A 66 -12.66 7.54 5.53
CA LEU A 66 -12.72 7.70 6.98
C LEU A 66 -11.70 8.75 7.49
N LYS A 67 -10.47 8.74 6.96
CA LYS A 67 -9.42 9.70 7.33
C LYS A 67 -9.77 11.15 7.01
N MET A 68 -10.58 11.37 5.96
CA MET A 68 -10.92 12.71 5.50
C MET A 68 -12.15 13.30 6.21
N VAL A 69 -12.94 12.52 6.94
CA VAL A 69 -14.20 12.99 7.54
C VAL A 69 -13.98 14.06 8.62
N ASP A 70 -12.99 13.87 9.51
CA ASP A 70 -12.74 14.78 10.65
C ASP A 70 -11.40 15.53 10.51
N GLY A 71 -11.02 15.92 9.29
CA GLY A 71 -9.74 16.61 9.04
C GLY A 71 -8.50 15.82 9.49
N GLY A 72 -8.60 14.49 9.58
CA GLY A 72 -7.55 13.60 10.08
C GLY A 72 -7.52 13.36 11.59
N ASN A 73 -8.49 13.89 12.36
CA ASN A 73 -8.59 13.69 13.80
C ASN A 73 -9.30 12.36 14.19
N THR A 74 -9.88 11.67 13.20
CA THR A 74 -10.35 10.29 13.38
C THR A 74 -9.14 9.39 13.66
N GLN A 75 -9.21 8.56 14.71
CA GLN A 75 -8.13 7.68 15.17
C GLN A 75 -7.87 6.49 14.22
N ILE A 76 -7.78 6.75 12.90
CA ILE A 76 -7.71 5.75 11.83
C ILE A 76 -6.52 4.81 11.99
N THR A 77 -5.41 5.29 12.53
CA THR A 77 -4.25 4.44 12.81
C THR A 77 -4.57 3.36 13.84
N GLU A 78 -5.18 3.74 14.96
CA GLU A 78 -5.59 2.79 16.01
C GLU A 78 -6.73 1.89 15.55
N TRP A 79 -7.70 2.46 14.81
CA TRP A 79 -8.78 1.71 14.21
C TRP A 79 -8.26 0.66 13.22
N THR A 80 -7.30 1.02 12.36
CA THR A 80 -6.67 0.09 11.41
C THR A 80 -5.95 -1.04 12.17
N ARG A 81 -5.28 -0.73 13.29
CA ARG A 81 -4.68 -1.75 14.16
C ARG A 81 -5.73 -2.70 14.74
N ALA A 82 -6.87 -2.19 15.20
CA ALA A 82 -7.98 -3.01 15.69
C ALA A 82 -8.58 -3.89 14.58
N VAL A 83 -8.69 -3.36 13.37
CA VAL A 83 -9.11 -4.12 12.18
C VAL A 83 -8.12 -5.23 11.84
N ARG A 84 -6.82 -5.04 12.02
CA ARG A 84 -5.84 -6.13 11.81
C ARG A 84 -5.97 -7.23 12.87
N GLY A 85 -6.43 -6.88 14.07
CA GLY A 85 -6.47 -7.78 15.22
C GLY A 85 -5.14 -7.88 15.94
N SER A 86 -5.14 -8.50 17.12
CA SER A 86 -3.95 -8.70 17.98
C SER A 86 -3.00 -9.80 17.49
N GLU A 87 -3.04 -10.17 16.22
CA GLU A 87 -1.93 -10.92 15.64
C GLU A 87 -0.79 -9.92 15.54
N GLU A 88 0.16 -10.05 16.45
CA GLU A 88 1.41 -9.32 16.49
C GLU A 88 2.01 -9.39 15.09
N SER A 89 1.77 -8.36 14.27
CA SER A 89 2.19 -8.41 12.88
C SER A 89 3.69 -8.50 12.88
N SER A 90 4.19 -9.68 12.55
CA SER A 90 5.61 -9.95 12.63
C SER A 90 6.33 -8.96 11.71
N SER A 91 7.60 -8.74 11.96
CA SER A 91 8.41 -7.91 11.07
C SER A 91 8.38 -8.44 9.62
N GLU A 92 8.17 -9.74 9.43
CA GLU A 92 7.98 -10.37 8.11
C GLU A 92 6.68 -9.89 7.46
N THR A 93 5.54 -9.98 8.16
CA THR A 93 4.27 -9.50 7.61
C THR A 93 4.29 -8.00 7.28
N GLN A 94 4.92 -7.18 8.13
CA GLN A 94 5.08 -5.74 7.86
C GLN A 94 5.98 -5.46 6.65
N MET A 95 7.02 -6.29 6.46
CA MET A 95 7.89 -6.20 5.28
C MET A 95 7.13 -6.55 4.01
N ASP A 96 6.36 -7.63 4.02
CA ASP A 96 5.58 -8.09 2.87
C ASP A 96 4.49 -7.08 2.49
N GLU A 97 3.77 -6.54 3.47
CA GLU A 97 2.76 -5.48 3.25
C GLU A 97 3.38 -4.20 2.65
N LEU A 98 4.59 -3.82 3.10
CA LEU A 98 5.30 -2.69 2.53
C LEU A 98 5.75 -2.98 1.10
N LEU A 99 6.28 -4.17 0.85
CA LEU A 99 6.78 -4.56 -0.46
C LEU A 99 5.66 -4.59 -1.50
N GLU A 100 4.48 -5.12 -1.15
CA GLU A 100 3.28 -5.09 -1.98
C GLU A 100 2.87 -3.65 -2.30
N LEU A 101 2.74 -2.79 -1.28
CA LEU A 101 2.33 -1.40 -1.45
C LEU A 101 3.29 -0.60 -2.35
N VAL A 102 4.60 -0.83 -2.22
CA VAL A 102 5.59 -0.11 -3.02
C VAL A 102 5.58 -0.62 -4.46
N GLN A 103 5.41 -1.92 -4.71
CA GLN A 103 5.27 -2.46 -6.07
C GLN A 103 4.04 -1.92 -6.80
N GLU A 104 2.95 -1.62 -6.08
CA GLU A 104 1.77 -0.97 -6.67
C GLU A 104 2.03 0.48 -7.10
N ARG A 105 2.98 1.17 -6.46
CA ARG A 105 3.19 2.63 -6.61
C ARG A 105 4.49 3.01 -7.29
N ALA A 106 5.42 2.08 -7.42
CA ALA A 106 6.76 2.31 -7.92
C ALA A 106 7.14 1.29 -8.97
N LYS A 107 7.89 1.74 -9.97
CA LYS A 107 8.56 0.88 -10.93
C LYS A 107 10.02 0.74 -10.53
N PHE A 108 10.50 -0.50 -10.49
CA PHE A 108 11.88 -0.83 -10.13
C PHE A 108 12.69 -1.17 -11.38
N PHE A 109 13.92 -0.67 -11.42
CA PHE A 109 14.86 -0.90 -12.51
C PHE A 109 16.29 -0.75 -12.00
N HIS A 110 17.27 -1.10 -12.82
CA HIS A 110 18.68 -0.95 -12.49
C HIS A 110 19.48 -0.38 -13.66
N ASP A 111 20.64 0.20 -13.36
CA ASP A 111 21.61 0.59 -14.38
C ASP A 111 22.59 -0.56 -14.71
N PRO A 112 23.41 -0.44 -15.77
CA PRO A 112 24.38 -1.48 -16.14
C PRO A 112 25.45 -1.75 -15.07
N ASP A 113 25.67 -0.83 -14.13
CA ASP A 113 26.57 -1.00 -12.99
C ASP A 113 25.89 -1.73 -11.81
N GLY A 114 24.59 -2.05 -11.94
CA GLY A 114 23.79 -2.77 -10.96
C GLY A 114 23.23 -1.88 -9.84
N VAL A 115 23.26 -0.55 -10.01
CA VAL A 115 22.59 0.37 -9.07
C VAL A 115 21.10 0.31 -9.31
N CYS A 116 20.33 0.07 -8.25
CA CYS A 116 18.89 -0.06 -8.33
C CYS A 116 18.17 1.25 -8.00
N TYR A 117 17.10 1.52 -8.75
CA TYR A 117 16.28 2.72 -8.63
C TYR A 117 14.80 2.36 -8.52
N ALA A 118 14.02 3.32 -8.04
CA ALA A 118 12.57 3.30 -8.08
C ALA A 118 12.05 4.62 -8.63
N THR A 119 11.11 4.54 -9.59
CA THR A 119 10.32 5.69 -10.04
C THR A 119 8.90 5.58 -9.49
N PHE A 120 8.41 6.63 -8.84
CA PHE A 120 7.07 6.68 -8.24
C PHE A 120 6.50 8.09 -8.28
N GLU A 121 5.17 8.21 -8.20
CA GLU A 121 4.52 9.52 -8.09
C GLU A 121 4.60 10.04 -6.66
N GLN A 122 5.13 11.26 -6.51
CA GLN A 122 5.13 11.99 -5.25
C GLN A 122 4.78 13.45 -5.51
N SER A 123 3.86 14.00 -4.69
CA SER A 123 3.44 15.41 -4.80
C SER A 123 2.97 15.81 -6.22
N GLY A 124 2.33 14.91 -6.95
CA GLY A 124 1.79 15.15 -8.29
C GLY A 124 2.81 15.17 -9.43
N HIS A 125 4.02 14.66 -9.21
CA HIS A 125 5.02 14.44 -10.25
C HIS A 125 5.76 13.11 -10.04
N GLU A 126 6.36 12.59 -11.11
CA GLU A 126 7.20 11.39 -11.01
C GLU A 126 8.58 11.76 -10.48
N GLU A 127 9.00 11.07 -9.43
CA GLU A 127 10.32 11.17 -8.85
C GLU A 127 11.07 9.83 -9.04
N THR A 128 12.37 9.89 -9.26
CA THR A 128 13.23 8.72 -9.45
C THR A 128 14.37 8.74 -8.46
N TRP A 129 14.38 7.81 -7.52
CA TRP A 129 15.36 7.78 -6.44
C TRP A 129 16.10 6.44 -6.40
N GLY A 130 17.37 6.46 -6.00
CA GLY A 130 18.13 5.24 -5.77
C GLY A 130 17.63 4.50 -4.53
N LEU A 131 17.51 3.16 -4.61
CA LEU A 131 17.07 2.32 -3.48
C LEU A 131 18.03 2.35 -2.29
N GLY A 132 19.28 2.79 -2.49
CA GLY A 132 20.25 3.04 -1.41
C GLY A 132 20.20 4.44 -0.80
N SER A 133 19.37 5.34 -1.33
CA SER A 133 19.34 6.72 -0.86
C SER A 133 18.63 6.86 0.48
N LYS A 134 19.07 7.82 1.29
CA LYS A 134 18.37 8.18 2.53
C LYS A 134 16.94 8.63 2.26
N GLY A 135 16.73 9.40 1.19
CA GLY A 135 15.40 9.87 0.78
C GLY A 135 14.43 8.72 0.60
N PHE A 136 14.81 7.68 -0.15
CA PHE A 136 13.94 6.53 -0.38
C PHE A 136 13.60 5.79 0.92
N GLY A 137 14.56 5.61 1.82
CA GLY A 137 14.30 5.06 3.15
C GLY A 137 13.29 5.88 3.98
N ASP A 138 13.42 7.21 3.97
CA ASP A 138 12.49 8.10 4.66
C ASP A 138 11.08 8.02 4.04
N TRP A 139 10.97 7.90 2.71
CA TRP A 139 9.70 7.74 2.01
C TRP A 139 9.02 6.40 2.32
N LEU A 140 9.76 5.30 2.45
CA LEU A 140 9.21 4.02 2.91
C LEU A 140 8.63 4.13 4.33
N GLY A 141 9.33 4.83 5.23
CA GLY A 141 8.83 5.12 6.57
C GLY A 141 7.55 5.97 6.55
N TYR A 142 7.51 6.99 5.68
CA TYR A 142 6.32 7.81 5.47
C TYR A 142 5.15 6.98 4.91
N LEU A 143 5.37 6.12 3.92
CA LEU A 143 4.35 5.23 3.36
C LEU A 143 3.80 4.28 4.41
N ALA A 144 4.67 3.62 5.17
CA ALA A 144 4.26 2.71 6.25
C ALA A 144 3.38 3.42 7.29
N TYR A 145 3.79 4.63 7.73
CA TYR A 145 3.00 5.43 8.65
C TYR A 145 1.67 5.88 8.03
N LYS A 146 1.70 6.37 6.79
CA LYS A 146 0.55 7.01 6.14
C LYS A 146 -0.50 6.00 5.68
N GLU A 147 -0.06 4.87 5.13
CA GLU A 147 -0.90 3.88 4.43
C GLU A 147 -1.12 2.61 5.23
N LEU A 148 -0.09 2.13 5.92
CA LEU A 148 -0.15 0.88 6.66
C LEU A 148 -0.37 1.09 8.17
N SER A 149 -0.28 2.34 8.64
CA SER A 149 -0.51 2.73 10.03
C SER A 149 0.38 2.01 11.05
N PHE A 150 1.56 1.56 10.63
CA PHE A 150 2.61 1.04 11.51
C PHE A 150 3.91 1.80 11.34
N THR A 151 4.75 1.75 12.37
CA THR A 151 6.15 2.19 12.30
C THR A 151 7.01 0.99 11.96
N LEU A 152 7.83 1.13 10.93
CA LEU A 152 8.81 0.11 10.59
C LEU A 152 10.02 0.21 11.51
N SER A 153 10.54 -0.94 11.93
CA SER A 153 11.87 -1.01 12.52
C SER A 153 12.94 -0.80 11.45
N GLU A 154 14.13 -0.33 11.83
CA GLU A 154 15.25 -0.18 10.89
C GLU A 154 15.62 -1.52 10.21
N THR A 155 15.47 -2.63 10.93
CA THR A 155 15.68 -3.99 10.39
C THR A 155 14.64 -4.35 9.34
N THR A 156 13.37 -3.99 9.53
CA THR A 156 12.31 -4.23 8.55
C THR A 156 12.53 -3.42 7.28
N ILE A 157 12.93 -2.14 7.42
CA ILE A 157 13.27 -1.29 6.26
C ILE A 157 14.43 -1.90 5.47
N LYS A 158 15.49 -2.34 6.15
CA LYS A 158 16.64 -2.97 5.48
C LYS A 158 16.25 -4.27 4.76
N GLY A 159 15.39 -5.09 5.37
CA GLY A 159 14.86 -6.30 4.73
C GLY A 159 14.06 -5.98 3.47
N ALA A 160 13.13 -5.01 3.55
CA ALA A 160 12.34 -4.57 2.40
C ALA A 160 13.22 -4.02 1.28
N LEU A 161 14.20 -3.18 1.60
CA LEU A 161 15.16 -2.65 0.62
C LEU A 161 15.98 -3.75 -0.05
N CYS A 162 16.35 -4.80 0.70
CA CYS A 162 17.05 -5.95 0.15
C CYS A 162 16.18 -6.71 -0.86
N ALA A 163 14.90 -6.94 -0.53
CA ALA A 163 13.94 -7.56 -1.45
C ALA A 163 13.71 -6.71 -2.70
N MET A 164 13.47 -5.40 -2.55
CA MET A 164 13.26 -4.47 -3.67
C MET A 164 14.47 -4.40 -4.60
N ARG A 165 15.70 -4.48 -4.06
CA ARG A 165 16.92 -4.57 -4.88
C ARG A 165 16.98 -5.88 -5.65
N GLY A 166 16.60 -7.00 -5.03
CA GLY A 166 16.50 -8.28 -5.72
C GLY A 166 15.54 -8.22 -6.91
N ILE A 167 14.36 -7.63 -6.69
CA ILE A 167 13.37 -7.37 -7.76
C ILE A 167 13.99 -6.47 -8.83
N ALA A 168 14.53 -5.31 -8.46
CA ALA A 168 15.08 -4.35 -9.41
C ALA A 168 16.19 -4.95 -10.28
N LEU A 169 17.09 -5.75 -9.69
CA LEU A 169 18.26 -6.31 -10.35
C LEU A 169 17.95 -7.55 -11.21
N HIS A 170 16.98 -8.36 -10.80
CA HIS A 170 16.70 -9.65 -11.46
C HIS A 170 15.41 -9.67 -12.27
N ASP A 171 14.40 -8.93 -11.84
CA ASP A 171 13.07 -8.87 -12.45
C ASP A 171 12.78 -7.50 -13.11
N GLY A 172 13.53 -6.46 -12.74
CA GLY A 172 13.42 -5.11 -13.28
C GLY A 172 14.15 -4.93 -14.60
N GLU A 173 13.73 -3.94 -15.38
CA GLU A 173 14.38 -3.60 -16.64
C GLU A 173 15.78 -3.01 -16.37
N GLU A 174 16.75 -3.36 -17.22
CA GLU A 174 18.02 -2.65 -17.28
C GLU A 174 17.81 -1.37 -18.09
N HIS A 175 18.04 -0.21 -17.47
CA HIS A 175 18.05 1.08 -18.14
C HIS A 175 19.46 1.63 -18.15
N PRO A 176 20.06 1.88 -19.32
CA PRO A 176 21.33 2.58 -19.37
C PRO A 176 21.17 3.93 -18.68
N ASP A 177 22.08 4.25 -17.76
CA ASP A 177 22.24 5.59 -17.21
C ASP A 177 22.74 6.50 -18.34
N THR A 178 21.88 6.77 -19.32
CA THR A 178 22.10 7.84 -20.29
C THR A 178 21.73 9.12 -19.58
N PRO A 179 22.69 10.04 -19.35
CA PRO A 179 22.31 11.42 -19.18
C PRO A 179 21.48 11.77 -20.41
N LEU A 180 20.26 12.27 -20.24
CA LEU A 180 19.64 13.09 -21.27
C LEU A 180 20.49 14.35 -21.37
N ASP A 181 21.64 14.25 -22.05
CA ASP A 181 22.25 15.38 -22.72
C ASP A 181 21.27 15.74 -23.84
N LEU A 182 20.46 16.77 -23.60
CA LEU A 182 20.13 17.86 -24.53
C LEU A 182 19.44 19.01 -23.78
#